data_AF-A0A2V5R206-F1
#
_entry.id   AF-A0A2V5R206-F1
#
_cell.length_a   1.000
_cell.length_b   1.000
_cell.length_c   1.000
_cell.angle_alpha   90.00
_cell.angle_beta   90.00
_cell.angle_gamma   90.00
#
_symmetry.space_group_name_H-M   'P 1'
#
loop_
_entity.id
_entity.type
_entity.pdbx_description
1 polymer ?
#
loop_
_entity_poly.entity_id
_entity_poly.type
_entity_poly.pdbx_seq_one_letter_code
_entity_poly.pdbx_strand_id
1 'polypeptide(L)'
;MIGVSDQRAAVLVIPSEVEESLAMRVGSIALVAIFFSLSATRANAELPTTFPTSTATPTPTATPIVFSAQTLADLKRLRQTALNSDYAYKQVAHLANNIGPRLSGSAQAAKAVEYVANELKAIGCEVQLEKVMVPHWVRGEETAALVQFPGQAENTTQKVVLTALGASVATPPEGLMSEVVAVRNFEELKPSTNKWPRKVVRAKRMAKQLFIAAMARAQRRARALSRV
;
A
#
# COMPACT_ATOMS: atom_id res chain seq x y z
N MET A 1 -15.81 17.68 -22.12
CA MET A 1 -14.81 18.74 -21.85
C MET A 1 -13.80 18.18 -20.85
N ILE A 2 -12.59 17.89 -21.32
CA ILE A 2 -11.50 17.35 -20.50
C ILE A 2 -10.75 18.56 -19.96
N GLY A 3 -11.01 18.92 -18.72
CA GLY A 3 -10.26 19.98 -18.04
C GLY A 3 -8.86 19.46 -17.73
N VAL A 4 -7.90 19.83 -18.58
CA VAL A 4 -6.48 19.83 -18.19
C VAL A 4 -6.32 20.99 -17.22
N SER A 5 -6.54 20.72 -15.94
CA SER A 5 -6.29 21.69 -14.87
C SER A 5 -4.84 21.51 -14.44
N ASP A 6 -3.96 22.27 -15.08
CA ASP A 6 -2.60 22.52 -14.65
C ASP A 6 -2.63 23.43 -13.42
N GLN A 7 -2.58 22.92 -12.18
CA GLN A 7 -2.40 23.73 -10.95
C GLN A 7 -1.78 22.95 -9.76
N ARG A 8 -1.11 23.74 -8.90
CA ARG A 8 -0.02 23.38 -7.96
C ARG A 8 -0.45 23.43 -6.49
N ALA A 9 0.40 22.85 -5.63
CA ALA A 9 0.57 23.07 -4.19
C ALA A 9 -0.42 22.43 -3.20
N ALA A 10 0.12 21.59 -2.30
CA ALA A 10 -0.49 21.25 -1.02
C ALA A 10 0.47 21.74 0.10
N VAL A 11 0.05 22.71 0.90
CA VAL A 11 0.92 23.35 1.90
C VAL A 11 0.47 22.87 3.28
N LEU A 12 1.33 22.17 4.03
CA LEU A 12 0.94 21.37 5.19
C LEU A 12 1.30 22.07 6.51
N VAL A 13 0.33 22.34 7.38
CA VAL A 13 0.54 22.96 8.71
C VAL A 13 0.42 21.85 9.76
N ILE A 14 1.34 21.73 10.73
CA ILE A 14 1.19 20.82 11.88
C ILE A 14 1.06 21.69 13.14
N PRO A 15 -0.10 21.73 13.81
CA PRO A 15 -0.19 22.27 15.15
C PRO A 15 0.37 21.27 16.18
N SER A 16 0.99 21.86 17.18
CA SER A 16 1.60 21.27 18.36
C SER A 16 0.57 20.65 19.28
N GLU A 17 0.67 19.35 19.56
CA GLU A 17 0.20 18.73 20.81
C GLU A 17 0.65 17.26 20.87
N VAL A 18 1.92 17.03 21.19
CA VAL A 18 2.39 15.78 21.82
C VAL A 18 3.58 16.14 22.74
N GLU A 19 3.30 16.87 23.81
CA GLU A 19 4.18 17.01 24.96
C GLU A 19 3.35 16.67 26.20
N GLU A 20 3.30 15.39 26.57
CA GLU A 20 3.14 14.99 27.96
C GLU A 20 3.58 13.54 28.19
N SER A 21 4.32 13.36 29.29
CA SER A 21 4.81 12.11 29.87
C SER A 21 6.18 11.58 29.39
N LEU A 22 7.18 12.48 29.39
CA LEU A 22 8.58 12.12 29.61
C LEU A 22 9.11 12.76 30.91
N ALA A 23 8.37 12.63 32.01
CA ALA A 23 8.80 13.09 33.33
C ALA A 23 8.31 12.14 34.43
N MET A 24 9.01 11.01 34.60
CA MET A 24 9.15 10.33 35.91
C MET A 24 10.11 9.14 35.74
N ARG A 25 11.40 9.45 35.72
CA ARG A 25 12.44 8.53 36.17
C ARG A 25 13.35 9.33 37.09
N VAL A 26 13.44 8.85 38.34
CA VAL A 26 14.51 8.98 39.35
C VAL A 26 13.91 9.35 40.72
N GLY A 27 14.05 8.44 41.69
CA GLY A 27 13.54 8.50 43.07
C GLY A 27 12.20 7.77 43.17
N SER A 28 12.05 6.60 43.78
CA SER A 28 12.51 6.27 45.13
C SER A 28 12.72 4.76 45.23
N ILE A 29 13.99 4.37 45.36
CA ILE A 29 14.39 3.11 45.97
C ILE A 29 14.24 3.31 47.48
N ALA A 30 13.79 2.25 48.16
CA ALA A 30 13.61 2.11 49.60
C ALA A 30 12.24 2.51 50.15
N LEU A 31 11.73 1.66 51.05
CA LEU A 31 10.66 1.90 52.02
C LEU A 31 9.24 1.38 51.70
N VAL A 32 9.07 0.14 51.25
CA VAL A 32 7.87 -0.64 51.60
C VAL A 32 8.25 -2.11 51.81
N ALA A 33 9.17 -2.33 52.75
CA ALA A 33 9.25 -3.60 53.47
C ALA A 33 8.58 -3.36 54.83
N ILE A 34 7.82 -4.36 55.29
CA ILE A 34 7.16 -4.45 56.61
C ILE A 34 5.74 -3.84 56.61
N PHE A 35 4.80 -4.56 57.23
CA PHE A 35 3.32 -4.49 57.18
C PHE A 35 2.76 -5.28 55.98
N PHE A 36 2.14 -6.46 56.12
CA PHE A 36 1.35 -6.97 57.23
C PHE A 36 1.30 -8.50 57.18
N SER A 37 1.29 -9.09 58.36
CA SER A 37 1.27 -10.52 58.67
C SER A 37 -0.12 -11.14 58.45
N LEU A 38 -0.12 -12.45 58.17
CA LEU A 38 -1.12 -13.44 58.59
C LEU A 38 -2.52 -13.43 57.96
N SER A 39 -2.75 -14.34 57.00
CA SER A 39 -3.75 -15.41 57.13
C SER A 39 -3.58 -16.44 56.02
N ALA A 40 -3.31 -17.68 56.42
CA ALA A 40 -3.22 -18.84 55.54
C ALA A 40 -4.62 -19.42 55.28
N THR A 41 -4.94 -19.74 54.03
CA THR A 41 -5.74 -20.94 53.72
C THR A 41 -5.43 -21.42 52.31
N ARG A 42 -5.18 -22.73 52.20
CA ARG A 42 -4.91 -23.47 50.96
C ARG A 42 -6.16 -23.53 50.08
N ALA A 43 -5.99 -23.33 48.78
CA ALA A 43 -6.87 -23.88 47.77
C ALA A 43 -6.00 -24.49 46.66
N ASN A 44 -5.81 -25.81 46.71
CA ASN A 44 -5.29 -26.57 45.59
C ASN A 44 -6.38 -26.59 44.51
N ALA A 45 -6.13 -25.92 43.39
CA ALA A 45 -6.88 -26.14 42.16
C ALA A 45 -5.87 -26.68 41.13
N GLU A 46 -5.78 -28.00 41.05
CA GLU A 46 -5.10 -28.69 39.95
C GLU A 46 -5.90 -28.43 38.67
N LEU A 47 -5.29 -27.71 37.72
CA LEU A 47 -5.81 -27.57 36.37
C LEU A 47 -5.50 -28.87 35.59
N PRO A 48 -6.50 -29.55 35.01
CA PRO A 48 -6.27 -30.74 34.23
C PRO A 48 -5.51 -30.41 32.94
N THR A 49 -4.27 -30.86 32.84
CA THR A 49 -3.51 -30.95 31.59
C THR A 49 -4.01 -32.14 30.77
N THR A 50 -4.98 -31.90 29.89
CA THR A 50 -5.26 -32.80 28.77
C THR A 50 -5.17 -31.98 27.47
N PHE A 51 -4.00 -32.03 26.84
CA PHE A 51 -3.88 -31.57 25.45
C PHE A 51 -4.54 -32.64 24.55
N PRO A 52 -5.46 -32.27 23.65
CA PRO A 52 -6.04 -33.22 22.72
C PRO A 52 -4.97 -33.74 21.76
N THR A 53 -4.89 -35.06 21.62
CA THR A 53 -4.04 -35.77 20.67
C THR A 53 -4.29 -35.27 19.25
N SER A 54 -3.25 -34.72 18.61
CA SER A 54 -3.24 -34.31 17.21
C SER A 54 -3.62 -35.49 16.32
N THR A 55 -4.75 -35.39 15.62
CA THR A 55 -5.15 -36.35 14.59
C THR A 55 -4.14 -36.26 13.43
N ALA A 56 -3.68 -37.41 12.93
CA ALA A 56 -2.67 -37.49 11.88
C ALA A 56 -3.10 -36.72 10.62
N THR A 57 -2.20 -35.90 10.09
CA THR A 57 -2.36 -35.24 8.79
C THR A 57 -2.41 -36.30 7.68
N PRO A 58 -3.37 -36.26 6.73
CA PRO A 58 -3.37 -37.20 5.62
C PRO A 58 -2.09 -37.02 4.79
N THR A 59 -1.33 -38.09 4.61
CA THR A 59 -0.17 -38.14 3.72
C THR A 59 -0.64 -37.82 2.29
N PRO A 60 -0.04 -36.84 1.58
CA PRO A 60 -0.43 -36.55 0.21
C PRO A 60 -0.16 -37.76 -0.68
N THR A 61 -1.21 -38.33 -1.26
CA THR A 61 -1.11 -39.36 -2.30
C THR A 61 -0.34 -38.77 -3.49
N ALA A 62 0.72 -39.45 -3.94
CA ALA A 62 1.50 -39.02 -5.09
C ALA A 62 0.60 -38.85 -6.32
N THR A 63 0.66 -37.67 -6.93
CA THR A 63 -0.09 -37.40 -8.17
C THR A 63 0.36 -38.37 -9.26
N PRO A 64 -0.55 -39.08 -9.94
CA PRO A 64 -0.17 -40.00 -11.00
C PRO A 64 0.58 -39.25 -12.10
N ILE A 65 1.59 -39.89 -12.68
CA ILE A 65 2.36 -39.30 -13.79
C ILE A 65 1.41 -39.22 -15.01
N VAL A 66 0.94 -38.01 -15.31
CA VAL A 66 -0.02 -37.73 -16.40
C VAL A 66 0.68 -37.64 -17.77
N PHE A 67 2.00 -37.44 -17.80
CA PHE A 67 2.75 -37.11 -19.03
C PHE A 67 3.64 -38.26 -19.50
N SER A 68 3.73 -38.43 -20.83
CA SER A 68 4.61 -39.41 -21.45
C SER A 68 6.10 -39.10 -21.17
N ALA A 69 6.96 -40.12 -21.21
CA ALA A 69 8.41 -39.95 -21.04
C ALA A 69 9.01 -38.98 -22.07
N GLN A 70 8.50 -39.00 -23.30
CA GLN A 70 8.92 -38.08 -24.37
C GLN A 70 8.55 -36.63 -24.01
N THR A 71 7.31 -36.39 -23.57
CA THR A 71 6.86 -35.07 -23.12
C THR A 71 7.73 -34.54 -21.99
N LEU A 72 8.08 -35.39 -21.01
CA LEU A 72 8.97 -35.01 -19.91
C LEU A 72 10.38 -34.65 -20.40
N ALA A 73 10.91 -35.37 -21.40
CA ALA A 73 12.20 -35.06 -22.00
C ALA A 73 12.17 -33.72 -22.75
N ASP A 74 11.11 -33.45 -23.51
CA ASP A 74 10.95 -32.21 -24.26
C ASP A 74 10.76 -30.99 -23.33
N LEU A 75 9.99 -31.13 -22.24
CA LEU A 75 9.85 -30.09 -21.22
C LEU A 75 11.18 -29.77 -20.53
N LYS A 76 12.00 -30.79 -20.25
CA LYS A 76 13.35 -30.59 -19.70
C LYS A 76 14.25 -29.84 -20.68
N ARG A 77 14.18 -30.17 -21.97
CA ARG A 77 14.92 -29.48 -23.04
C ARG A 77 14.49 -28.02 -23.15
N LEU A 78 13.18 -27.77 -23.22
CA LEU A 78 12.61 -26.41 -23.29
C LEU A 78 13.07 -25.55 -22.12
N ARG A 79 12.97 -26.09 -20.89
CA ARG A 79 13.45 -25.41 -19.68
C ARG A 79 14.94 -25.07 -19.79
N GLN A 80 15.77 -26.02 -20.23
CA GLN A 80 17.20 -25.79 -20.35
C GLN A 80 17.53 -24.71 -21.38
N THR A 81 16.85 -24.72 -22.53
CA THR A 81 16.98 -23.68 -23.56
C THR A 81 16.59 -22.31 -23.00
N ALA A 82 15.47 -22.23 -22.26
CA ALA A 82 15.02 -20.97 -21.66
C ALA A 82 16.01 -20.43 -20.62
N LEU A 83 16.60 -21.30 -19.78
CA LEU A 83 17.60 -20.90 -18.78
C LEU A 83 18.92 -20.46 -19.39
N ASN A 84 19.26 -20.97 -20.56
CA ASN A 84 20.50 -20.63 -21.28
C ASN A 84 20.33 -19.45 -22.25
N SER A 85 19.13 -18.87 -22.33
CA SER A 85 18.80 -17.78 -23.26
C SER A 85 18.62 -16.46 -22.54
N ASP A 86 19.09 -15.37 -23.13
CA ASP A 86 18.87 -13.99 -22.66
C ASP A 86 17.61 -13.34 -23.24
N TYR A 87 16.82 -14.10 -24.02
CA TYR A 87 15.65 -13.59 -24.74
C TYR A 87 14.66 -12.87 -23.82
N ALA A 88 14.24 -13.51 -22.72
CA ALA A 88 13.28 -12.91 -21.78
C ALA A 88 13.81 -11.62 -21.15
N TYR A 89 15.12 -11.56 -20.88
CA TYR A 89 15.77 -10.37 -20.35
C TYR A 89 15.73 -9.22 -21.37
N LYS A 90 16.03 -9.48 -22.64
CA LYS A 90 15.96 -8.47 -23.70
C LYS A 90 14.55 -7.89 -23.85
N GLN A 91 13.52 -8.74 -23.80
CA GLN A 91 12.13 -8.28 -23.92
C GLN A 91 11.73 -7.39 -22.76
N VAL A 92 12.03 -7.79 -21.51
CA VAL A 92 11.70 -6.95 -20.34
C VAL A 92 12.56 -5.69 -20.28
N ALA A 93 13.82 -5.75 -20.72
CA ALA A 93 14.71 -4.60 -20.80
C ALA A 93 14.18 -3.57 -21.80
N HIS A 94 13.72 -3.99 -22.99
CA HIS A 94 13.11 -3.07 -23.95
C HIS A 94 11.84 -2.43 -23.39
N LEU A 95 10.97 -3.24 -22.78
CA LEU A 95 9.77 -2.73 -22.11
C LEU A 95 10.14 -1.71 -21.01
N ALA A 96 11.11 -2.01 -20.15
CA ALA A 96 11.46 -1.15 -19.02
C ALA A 96 12.21 0.12 -19.43
N ASN A 97 13.23 -0.01 -20.29
CA ASN A 97 14.18 1.05 -20.58
C ASN A 97 13.75 1.92 -21.78
N ASN A 98 13.15 1.31 -22.81
CA ASN A 98 12.78 2.01 -24.04
C ASN A 98 11.34 2.52 -23.99
N ILE A 99 10.40 1.70 -23.47
CA ILE A 99 8.99 2.09 -23.38
C ILE A 99 8.67 2.81 -22.07
N GLY A 100 9.21 2.34 -20.94
CA GLY A 100 9.04 3.00 -19.64
C GLY A 100 7.69 2.70 -18.95
N PRO A 101 7.17 3.60 -18.09
CA PRO A 101 5.97 3.36 -17.27
C PRO A 101 4.70 3.15 -18.11
N ARG A 102 3.98 2.04 -17.88
CA ARG A 102 2.82 1.62 -18.71
C ARG A 102 1.50 1.68 -17.95
N LEU A 103 1.13 2.84 -17.41
CA LEU A 103 -0.19 3.01 -16.79
C LEU A 103 -1.29 2.83 -17.85
N SER A 104 -2.37 2.11 -17.54
CA SER A 104 -3.46 1.87 -18.49
C SER A 104 -4.01 3.18 -19.07
N GLY A 105 -4.16 3.23 -20.40
CA GLY A 105 -4.60 4.42 -21.11
C GLY A 105 -3.52 5.48 -21.36
N SER A 106 -2.26 5.22 -20.97
CA SER A 106 -1.11 6.07 -21.36
C SER A 106 -0.59 5.73 -22.77
N ALA A 107 0.15 6.66 -23.38
CA ALA A 107 0.82 6.44 -24.66
C ALA A 107 1.84 5.29 -24.60
N GLN A 108 2.56 5.17 -23.48
CA GLN A 108 3.53 4.09 -23.27
C GLN A 108 2.85 2.71 -23.19
N ALA A 109 1.66 2.63 -22.57
CA ALA A 109 0.89 1.39 -22.55
C ALA A 109 0.44 0.98 -23.96
N ALA A 110 -0.04 1.93 -24.78
CA ALA A 110 -0.37 1.66 -26.18
C ALA A 110 0.85 1.17 -26.97
N LYS A 111 2.00 1.83 -26.78
CA LYS A 111 3.26 1.43 -27.43
C LYS A 111 3.71 0.01 -27.04
N ALA A 112 3.49 -0.38 -25.80
CA ALA A 112 3.80 -1.72 -25.32
C ALA A 112 2.93 -2.80 -25.96
N VAL A 113 1.65 -2.51 -26.19
CA VAL A 113 0.73 -3.42 -26.90
C VAL A 113 1.23 -3.65 -28.32
N GLU A 114 1.56 -2.59 -29.05
CA GLU A 114 2.12 -2.68 -30.39
C GLU A 114 3.43 -3.47 -30.42
N TYR A 115 4.34 -3.18 -29.48
CA TYR A 115 5.62 -3.87 -29.36
C TYR A 115 5.42 -5.38 -29.19
N VAL A 116 4.65 -5.80 -28.19
CA VAL A 116 4.42 -7.23 -27.93
C VAL A 116 3.73 -7.90 -29.12
N ALA A 117 2.76 -7.23 -29.75
CA ALA A 117 2.09 -7.77 -30.93
C ALA A 117 3.06 -8.01 -32.10
N ASN A 118 4.00 -7.08 -32.32
CA ASN A 118 5.01 -7.21 -33.37
C ASN A 118 6.03 -8.31 -33.05
N GLU A 119 6.49 -8.40 -31.81
CA GLU A 119 7.42 -9.47 -31.38
C GLU A 119 6.79 -10.86 -31.54
N LEU A 120 5.51 -11.00 -31.17
CA LEU A 120 4.77 -12.25 -31.36
C LEU A 120 4.57 -12.60 -32.84
N LYS A 121 4.28 -11.62 -33.70
CA LYS A 121 4.22 -11.84 -35.15
C LYS A 121 5.58 -12.24 -35.73
N ALA A 122 6.66 -11.64 -35.25
CA ALA A 122 8.01 -11.92 -35.73
C ALA A 122 8.46 -13.36 -35.46
N ILE A 123 7.98 -13.97 -34.37
CA ILE A 123 8.22 -15.39 -34.05
C ILE A 123 7.23 -16.34 -34.75
N GLY A 124 6.36 -15.83 -35.61
CA GLY A 124 5.41 -16.61 -36.40
C GLY A 124 4.09 -16.95 -35.70
N CYS A 125 3.74 -16.28 -34.59
CA CYS A 125 2.44 -16.48 -33.95
C CYS A 125 1.32 -15.74 -34.70
N GLU A 126 0.12 -16.31 -34.69
CA GLU A 126 -1.10 -15.58 -35.03
C GLU A 126 -1.45 -14.62 -33.89
N VAL A 127 -1.62 -13.33 -34.21
CA VAL A 127 -1.83 -12.27 -33.21
C VAL A 127 -3.08 -11.48 -33.52
N GLN A 128 -3.95 -11.37 -32.53
CA GLN A 128 -5.16 -10.54 -32.56
C GLN A 128 -5.16 -9.57 -31.38
N LEU A 129 -5.60 -8.33 -31.60
CA LEU A 129 -5.68 -7.30 -30.57
C LEU A 129 -7.13 -7.06 -30.18
N GLU A 130 -7.43 -7.24 -28.90
CA GLU A 130 -8.77 -6.98 -28.35
C GLU A 130 -8.84 -5.60 -27.69
N LYS A 131 -9.89 -4.85 -28.04
CA LYS A 131 -10.11 -3.51 -27.48
C LYS A 131 -10.72 -3.60 -26.09
N VAL A 132 -10.06 -2.99 -25.11
CA VAL A 132 -10.55 -2.89 -23.71
C VAL A 132 -10.74 -1.43 -23.32
N MET A 133 -11.89 -1.10 -22.75
CA MET A 133 -12.18 0.24 -22.23
C MET A 133 -11.66 0.38 -20.79
N VAL A 134 -10.83 1.39 -20.54
CA VAL A 134 -10.23 1.65 -19.23
C VAL A 134 -10.51 3.07 -18.75
N PRO A 135 -10.66 3.30 -17.44
CA PRO A 135 -10.71 4.66 -16.90
C PRO A 135 -9.37 5.36 -17.13
N HIS A 136 -9.43 6.60 -17.60
CA HIS A 136 -8.25 7.43 -17.81
C HIS A 136 -8.06 8.39 -16.65
N TRP A 137 -6.94 8.24 -15.93
CA TRP A 137 -6.52 9.15 -14.87
C TRP A 137 -5.09 9.60 -15.19
N VAL A 138 -4.91 10.91 -15.27
CA VAL A 138 -3.61 11.53 -15.50
C VAL A 138 -3.15 12.17 -14.21
N ARG A 139 -1.92 11.86 -13.80
CA ARG A 139 -1.30 12.48 -12.65
C ARG A 139 -0.93 13.93 -12.98
N GLY A 140 -1.32 14.86 -12.11
CA GLY A 140 -0.96 16.27 -12.20
C GLY A 140 0.32 16.60 -11.43
N GLU A 141 0.55 17.90 -11.19
CA GLU A 141 1.64 18.36 -10.33
C GLU A 141 1.36 18.00 -8.87
N GLU A 142 2.39 17.55 -8.17
CA GLU A 142 2.30 17.08 -6.80
C GLU A 142 3.43 17.73 -6.00
N THR A 143 3.07 18.65 -5.10
CA THR A 143 4.02 19.31 -4.22
C THR A 143 3.46 19.37 -2.80
N ALA A 144 4.33 19.11 -1.82
CA ALA A 144 4.01 19.46 -0.44
C ALA A 144 5.20 19.90 0.38
N ALA A 145 4.90 20.69 1.40
CA ALA A 145 5.85 21.15 2.39
C ALA A 145 5.20 21.29 3.76
N LEU A 146 5.92 20.98 4.83
CA LEU A 146 5.58 21.41 6.18
C LEU A 146 5.93 22.89 6.30
N VAL A 147 4.93 23.72 6.61
CA VAL A 147 5.12 25.16 6.78
C VAL A 147 5.15 25.61 8.23
N GLN A 148 4.58 24.82 9.13
CA GLN A 148 4.57 25.09 10.56
C GLN A 148 4.78 23.78 11.31
N PHE A 149 5.79 23.74 12.18
CA PHE A 149 6.05 22.62 13.09
C PHE A 149 6.89 23.07 14.32
N PRO A 150 6.79 22.36 15.46
CA PRO A 150 7.58 22.70 16.65
C PRO A 150 9.09 22.67 16.40
N GLY A 151 9.81 23.67 16.89
CA GLY A 151 11.27 23.78 16.73
C GLY A 151 11.73 24.25 15.34
N GLN A 152 10.82 24.73 14.50
CA GLN A 152 11.13 25.29 13.20
C GLN A 152 11.84 26.65 13.31
N ALA A 153 12.89 26.85 12.52
CA ALA A 153 13.51 28.16 12.37
C ALA A 153 12.58 29.13 11.65
N GLU A 154 12.57 30.40 12.08
CA GLU A 154 11.68 31.43 11.52
C GLU A 154 11.77 31.49 9.99
N ASN A 155 10.60 31.58 9.33
CA ASN A 155 10.46 31.67 7.87
C ASN A 155 11.05 30.50 7.06
N THR A 156 11.29 29.35 7.68
CA THR A 156 11.71 28.13 6.95
C THR A 156 10.53 27.25 6.57
N THR A 157 10.72 26.30 5.66
CA THR A 157 9.73 25.24 5.36
C THR A 157 10.46 23.92 5.09
N GLN A 158 9.79 22.78 5.26
CA GLN A 158 10.38 21.47 4.99
C GLN A 158 9.63 20.78 3.85
N LYS A 159 10.30 20.56 2.72
CA LYS A 159 9.74 19.84 1.58
C LYS A 159 9.37 18.38 1.95
N VAL A 160 8.20 17.95 1.51
CA VAL A 160 7.72 16.57 1.64
C VAL A 160 7.68 15.93 0.26
N VAL A 161 8.42 14.84 0.08
CA VAL A 161 8.33 14.02 -1.13
C VAL A 161 7.09 13.13 -0.99
N LEU A 162 6.10 13.36 -1.86
CA LEU A 162 4.85 12.60 -1.87
C LEU A 162 4.52 12.11 -3.27
N THR A 163 3.49 11.27 -3.35
CA THR A 163 2.82 10.98 -4.60
C THR A 163 1.32 10.85 -4.38
N ALA A 164 0.49 11.32 -5.31
CA ALA A 164 -0.94 11.18 -5.17
C ALA A 164 -1.34 9.71 -5.32
N LEU A 165 -2.38 9.36 -4.56
CA LEU A 165 -3.00 8.07 -4.70
C LEU A 165 -3.74 8.00 -6.04
N GLY A 166 -3.66 6.84 -6.71
CA GLY A 166 -4.41 6.60 -7.95
C GLY A 166 -5.89 6.90 -7.76
N ALA A 167 -6.48 7.61 -8.74
CA ALA A 167 -7.85 8.12 -8.71
C ALA A 167 -8.13 9.26 -7.72
N SER A 168 -7.13 9.81 -7.01
CA SER A 168 -7.31 11.04 -6.22
C SER A 168 -7.77 12.20 -7.10
N VAL A 169 -8.57 13.09 -6.51
CA VAL A 169 -8.97 14.37 -7.12
C VAL A 169 -7.88 15.42 -6.89
N ALA A 170 -7.83 16.43 -7.74
CA ALA A 170 -6.95 17.58 -7.59
C ALA A 170 -7.33 18.43 -6.36
N THR A 171 -6.34 19.08 -5.75
CA THR A 171 -6.59 20.15 -4.76
C THR A 171 -7.07 21.41 -5.46
N PRO A 172 -7.71 22.35 -4.73
CA PRO A 172 -8.07 23.64 -5.28
C PRO A 172 -6.87 24.41 -5.86
N PRO A 173 -7.08 25.29 -6.85
CA PRO A 173 -6.09 26.20 -7.43
C PRO A 173 -5.14 26.88 -6.44
N GLU A 174 -5.71 27.39 -5.35
CA GLU A 174 -5.02 28.10 -4.27
C GLU A 174 -4.19 27.18 -3.35
N GLY A 175 -4.26 25.87 -3.57
CA GLY A 175 -3.67 24.85 -2.73
C GLY A 175 -4.47 24.59 -1.46
N LEU A 176 -4.13 23.49 -0.77
CA LEU A 176 -4.78 23.12 0.49
C LEU A 176 -3.82 23.35 1.66
N MET A 177 -4.21 24.24 2.57
CA MET A 177 -3.58 24.41 3.89
C MET A 177 -4.44 23.82 5.00
N SER A 178 -3.87 22.87 5.74
CA SER A 178 -4.61 22.13 6.75
C SER A 178 -3.69 21.51 7.78
N GLU A 179 -4.24 21.33 8.97
CA GLU A 179 -3.63 20.59 10.08
C GLU A 179 -3.46 19.10 9.76
N VAL A 180 -2.31 18.54 10.16
CA VAL A 180 -2.05 17.10 10.07
C VAL A 180 -2.37 16.37 11.36
N VAL A 181 -3.26 15.38 11.29
CA VAL A 181 -3.47 14.43 12.39
C VAL A 181 -2.80 13.10 12.07
N ALA A 182 -1.90 12.65 12.95
CA ALA A 182 -1.25 11.36 12.80
C ALA A 182 -2.09 10.25 13.43
N VAL A 183 -2.50 9.26 12.63
CA VAL A 183 -3.26 8.08 13.08
C VAL A 183 -2.45 6.80 12.91
N ARG A 184 -2.67 5.84 13.79
CA ARG A 184 -1.95 4.55 13.80
C ARG A 184 -2.65 3.49 12.94
N ASN A 185 -3.99 3.51 12.91
CA ASN A 185 -4.81 2.54 12.20
C ASN A 185 -6.10 3.18 11.65
N PHE A 186 -6.88 2.42 10.88
CA PHE A 186 -8.12 2.91 10.27
C PHE A 186 -9.28 3.05 11.26
N GLU A 187 -9.23 2.34 12.38
CA GLU A 187 -10.27 2.44 13.43
C GLU A 187 -10.26 3.82 14.07
N GLU A 188 -9.07 4.43 14.25
CA GLU A 188 -8.91 5.82 14.71
C GLU A 188 -9.51 6.86 13.73
N LEU A 189 -9.76 6.47 12.48
CA LEU A 189 -10.42 7.30 11.47
C LEU A 189 -11.94 7.15 11.43
N LYS A 190 -12.50 6.11 12.05
CA LYS A 190 -13.96 5.94 12.11
C LYS A 190 -14.51 7.05 13.00
N PRO A 191 -15.33 7.96 12.45
CA PRO A 191 -15.73 9.13 13.20
C PRO A 191 -16.92 8.79 14.10
N SER A 192 -16.91 9.29 15.34
CA SER A 192 -18.03 10.11 15.78
C SER A 192 -17.94 11.40 14.96
N THR A 193 -18.97 11.66 14.16
CA THR A 193 -19.01 12.45 12.91
C THR A 193 -18.44 13.89 12.94
N ASN A 194 -18.02 14.41 14.09
CA ASN A 194 -17.61 15.81 14.29
C ASN A 194 -16.14 16.03 14.68
N LYS A 195 -15.32 14.99 14.82
CA LYS A 195 -14.00 15.16 15.46
C LYS A 195 -12.94 15.89 14.61
N TRP A 196 -13.02 15.85 13.27
CA TRP A 196 -11.92 16.31 12.41
C TRP A 196 -12.34 17.03 11.11
N PRO A 197 -13.17 18.09 11.16
CA PRO A 197 -13.51 18.85 9.97
C PRO A 197 -12.25 19.51 9.38
N ARG A 198 -12.03 19.33 8.06
CA ARG A 198 -10.98 20.00 7.28
C ARG A 198 -9.54 19.72 7.74
N LYS A 199 -9.25 18.55 8.34
CA LYS A 199 -7.89 18.10 8.69
C LYS A 199 -7.33 17.08 7.69
N VAL A 200 -6.04 17.12 7.43
CA VAL A 200 -5.31 16.11 6.64
C VAL A 200 -4.85 14.99 7.56
N VAL A 201 -5.11 13.75 7.18
CA VAL A 201 -4.76 12.58 7.99
C VAL A 201 -3.47 11.95 7.48
N ARG A 202 -2.49 11.76 8.37
CA ARG A 202 -1.28 10.98 8.12
C ARG A 202 -1.37 9.62 8.80
N ALA A 203 -1.47 8.56 8.02
CA ALA A 203 -1.46 7.19 8.53
C ALA A 203 -0.02 6.66 8.69
N LYS A 204 0.31 6.05 9.84
CA LYS A 204 1.60 5.35 10.03
C LYS A 204 1.62 4.03 9.23
N ARG A 205 2.83 3.60 8.84
CA ARG A 205 3.18 2.60 7.80
C ARG A 205 2.38 1.28 7.79
N MET A 206 1.81 0.84 8.92
CA MET A 206 0.96 -0.36 9.02
C MET A 206 -0.45 -0.19 8.43
N ALA A 207 -0.89 1.04 8.14
CA ALA A 207 -2.23 1.34 7.61
C ALA A 207 -2.26 1.62 6.09
N LYS A 208 -1.12 1.54 5.38
CA LYS A 208 -1.02 1.95 3.97
C LYS A 208 -1.86 1.07 3.01
N GLN A 209 -1.87 -0.25 3.19
CA GLN A 209 -2.67 -1.16 2.34
C GLN A 209 -4.19 -0.91 2.50
N LEU A 210 -4.63 -0.64 3.74
CA LEU A 210 -6.04 -0.42 4.05
C LEU A 210 -6.52 0.96 3.56
N PHE A 211 -5.66 1.98 3.61
CA PHE A 211 -5.97 3.34 3.12
C PHE A 211 -6.34 3.33 1.63
N ILE A 212 -5.58 2.60 0.79
CA ILE A 212 -5.86 2.49 -0.64
C ILE A 212 -7.21 1.82 -0.89
N ALA A 213 -7.50 0.72 -0.19
CA ALA A 213 -8.74 -0.03 -0.36
C ALA A 213 -9.97 0.76 0.13
N ALA A 214 -9.85 1.48 1.26
CA ALA A 214 -10.91 2.30 1.82
C ALA A 214 -11.21 3.53 0.95
N MET A 215 -10.18 4.23 0.48
CA MET A 215 -10.34 5.37 -0.43
C MET A 215 -10.95 4.94 -1.77
N ALA A 216 -10.52 3.80 -2.33
CA ALA A 216 -11.14 3.23 -3.53
C ALA A 216 -12.62 2.86 -3.34
N ARG A 217 -13.04 2.44 -2.13
CA ARG A 217 -14.46 2.21 -1.81
C ARG A 217 -15.24 3.52 -1.63
N ALA A 218 -14.66 4.52 -0.95
CA ALA A 218 -15.27 5.83 -0.74
C ALA A 218 -15.49 6.56 -2.07
N GLN A 219 -14.51 6.54 -2.97
CA GLN A 219 -14.60 7.15 -4.30
C GLN A 219 -15.60 6.43 -5.21
N ARG A 220 -15.71 5.09 -5.12
CA ARG A 220 -16.76 4.33 -5.83
C ARG A 220 -18.16 4.71 -5.35
N ARG A 221 -18.36 4.90 -4.05
CA ARG A 221 -19.62 5.39 -3.48
C ARG A 221 -19.95 6.82 -3.92
N ALA A 222 -18.98 7.73 -3.86
CA ALA A 222 -19.17 9.12 -4.30
C ALA A 222 -19.57 9.20 -5.79
N ARG A 223 -18.96 8.38 -6.66
CA ARG A 223 -19.32 8.30 -8.09
C ARG A 223 -20.67 7.64 -8.37
N ALA A 224 -21.13 6.74 -7.50
CA ALA A 224 -22.46 6.14 -7.62
C ALA A 224 -23.57 7.14 -7.25
N LEU A 225 -23.29 8.03 -6.29
CA LEU A 225 -24.23 9.06 -5.84
C LEU A 225 -24.32 10.25 -6.80
N SER A 226 -23.28 10.54 -7.59
CA SER A 226 -23.29 11.62 -8.60
C SER A 226 -23.87 11.21 -9.96
N ARG A 227 -24.50 10.02 -10.05
CA ARG A 227 -25.14 9.48 -11.26
C ARG A 227 -26.65 9.26 -11.10
N VAL A 228 -27.21 9.70 -9.98
CA VAL A 228 -28.65 9.85 -9.73
C VAL A 228 -28.97 11.33 -9.84
#